data_AF-A0A8T5M9G9-F1
#
_entry.id   AF-A0A8T5M9G9-F1
#
_cell.length_a   1.000
_cell.length_b   1.000
_cell.length_c   1.000
_cell.angle_alpha   90.00
_cell.angle_beta   90.00
_cell.angle_gamma   90.00
#
_symmetry.space_group_name_H-M   'P 1'
#
loop_
_entity.id
_entity.type
_entity.pdbx_description
1 polymer ?
#
loop_
_entity_poly.entity_id
_entity_poly.type
_entity_poly.pdbx_seq_one_letter_code
_entity_poly.pdbx_strand_id
1 'polypeptide(L)'
;MLSEDNRVDVIAIIIASLSTILGLITSFAFPRTQVLVLTILTILLPVIYQIGNIFSKKCVRNENKEDFNVLEDAIEEIENENEILKIKLNEKENS
;
A
#
# COMPACT_ATOMS: atom_id res chain seq x y z
N MET A 1 -7.12 13.94 -0.68
CA MET A 1 -6.11 13.34 0.22
C MET A 1 -5.53 12.15 -0.54
N LEU A 2 -4.22 12.07 -0.77
CA LEU A 2 -3.62 10.92 -1.49
C LEU A 2 -3.79 9.66 -0.65
N SER A 3 -4.23 8.55 -1.28
CA SER A 3 -4.26 7.21 -0.67
C SER A 3 -2.86 6.82 -0.18
N GLU A 4 -2.79 5.96 0.83
CA GLU A 4 -1.51 5.58 1.44
C GLU A 4 -0.56 4.93 0.41
N ASP A 5 -1.09 4.13 -0.52
CA ASP A 5 -0.33 3.55 -1.64
C ASP A 5 0.37 4.62 -2.50
N ASN A 6 -0.39 5.65 -2.90
CA ASN A 6 0.16 6.73 -3.71
C ASN A 6 1.23 7.52 -2.95
N ARG A 7 1.16 7.59 -1.62
CA ARG A 7 2.22 8.23 -0.81
C ARG A 7 3.49 7.40 -0.81
N VAL A 8 3.38 6.07 -0.67
CA VAL A 8 4.54 5.16 -0.69
C VAL A 8 5.27 5.24 -2.03
N ASP A 9 4.52 5.23 -3.14
CA ASP A 9 5.11 5.32 -4.48
C ASP A 9 5.80 6.68 -4.70
N VAL A 10 5.17 7.78 -4.29
CA VAL A 10 5.77 9.13 -4.37
C VAL A 10 7.05 9.21 -3.53
N ILE A 11 7.05 8.65 -2.31
CA ILE A 11 8.24 8.62 -1.45
C ILE A 11 9.36 7.81 -2.10
N ALA A 12 9.06 6.64 -2.68
CA ALA A 12 10.05 5.82 -3.38
C ALA A 12 10.67 6.58 -4.57
N ILE A 13 9.86 7.31 -5.34
CA ILE A 13 10.33 8.16 -6.44
C ILE A 13 11.25 9.28 -5.93
N ILE A 14 10.90 9.94 -4.81
CA ILE A 14 11.72 10.99 -4.21
C ILE A 14 13.07 10.43 -3.76
N ILE A 15 13.08 9.28 -3.06
CA ILE A 15 14.32 8.64 -2.58
C ILE A 15 15.21 8.22 -3.76
N ALA A 16 14.64 7.62 -4.80
CA ALA A 16 15.35 7.23 -6.02
C ALA A 16 15.98 8.45 -6.72
N SER A 17 15.22 9.53 -6.84
CA SER A 17 15.67 10.79 -7.46
C SER A 17 16.82 11.42 -6.68
N LEU A 18 16.69 11.52 -5.35
CA LEU A 18 17.73 12.07 -4.48
C LEU A 18 19.01 11.23 -4.52
N SER A 19 18.88 9.90 -4.50
CA SER A 19 20.01 8.97 -4.59
C SER A 19 20.76 9.16 -5.91
N THR A 20 20.03 9.35 -7.01
CA THR A 20 20.61 9.60 -8.34
C THR A 20 21.37 10.93 -8.38
N ILE A 21 20.77 12.01 -7.86
CA ILE A 21 21.40 13.34 -7.82
C ILE A 21 22.70 13.29 -7.00
N LEU A 22 22.68 12.67 -5.81
CA LEU A 22 23.86 12.51 -4.97
C LEU A 22 24.96 11.71 -5.67
N GLY A 23 24.57 10.63 -6.35
CA GLY A 23 25.51 9.80 -7.09
C GLY A 23 26.15 10.53 -8.26
N LEU A 24 25.40 11.38 -8.98
CA LEU A 24 25.93 12.23 -10.05
C LEU A 24 26.90 13.30 -9.52
N ILE A 25 26.56 13.97 -8.42
CA ILE A 25 27.45 14.94 -7.77
C ILE A 25 28.75 14.26 -7.34
N THR A 26 28.65 13.09 -6.73
CA THR A 26 29.82 12.31 -6.28
C THR A 26 30.67 11.84 -7.45
N SER A 27 30.03 11.40 -8.54
CA SER A 27 30.70 11.03 -9.78
C SER A 27 31.47 12.20 -10.40
N PHE A 28 30.92 13.41 -10.33
CA PHE A 28 31.60 14.62 -10.81
C PHE A 28 32.79 15.01 -9.91
N ALA A 29 32.62 14.93 -8.59
CA ALA A 29 33.68 15.26 -7.62
C ALA A 29 34.84 14.25 -7.64
N PHE A 30 34.56 12.97 -7.91
CA PHE A 30 35.53 11.88 -7.88
C PHE A 30 35.54 11.10 -9.21
N PRO A 31 36.05 11.68 -10.31
CA PRO A 31 35.99 11.06 -11.64
C PRO A 31 36.75 9.74 -11.74
N ARG A 32 37.78 9.54 -10.90
CA ARG A 32 38.53 8.26 -10.86
C ARG A 32 37.68 7.08 -10.36
N THR A 33 36.64 7.33 -9.55
CA THR A 33 35.75 6.30 -9.02
C THR A 33 34.36 6.33 -9.66
N GLN A 34 34.15 7.16 -10.70
CA GLN A 34 32.86 7.34 -11.38
C GLN A 34 32.23 6.03 -11.85
N VAL A 35 33.01 5.13 -12.46
CA VAL A 35 32.50 3.83 -12.94
C VAL A 35 31.94 3.00 -11.78
N LEU A 36 32.63 3.00 -10.65
CA LEU A 36 32.19 2.28 -9.44
C LEU A 36 30.92 2.92 -8.86
N VAL A 37 30.88 4.25 -8.74
CA VAL A 37 29.72 4.99 -8.21
C VAL A 37 28.48 4.76 -9.08
N LEU A 38 28.63 4.85 -10.40
CA LEU A 38 27.55 4.60 -11.34
C LEU A 38 27.06 3.15 -11.28
N THR A 39 27.97 2.18 -11.17
CA THR A 39 27.60 0.76 -11.04
C THR A 39 26.78 0.51 -9.77
N ILE A 40 27.18 1.10 -8.65
CA ILE A 40 26.44 1.00 -7.39
C ILE A 40 25.04 1.63 -7.55
N LEU A 41 24.94 2.81 -8.15
CA LEU A 41 23.63 3.46 -8.41
C LEU A 41 22.73 2.61 -9.30
N THR A 42 23.27 2.00 -10.35
CA THR A 42 22.52 1.13 -11.26
C THR A 42 21.90 -0.07 -10.54
N ILE A 43 22.56 -0.60 -9.51
CA ILE A 43 22.01 -1.67 -8.66
C ILE A 43 21.03 -1.12 -7.64
N LEU A 44 21.33 0.03 -7.03
CA LEU A 44 20.55 0.60 -5.93
C LEU A 44 19.16 1.08 -6.36
N LEU A 45 19.04 1.66 -7.56
CA LEU A 45 17.79 2.19 -8.09
C LEU A 45 16.69 1.12 -8.21
N PRO A 46 16.89 -0.01 -8.90
CA PRO A 46 15.92 -1.11 -8.94
C PRO A 46 15.53 -1.62 -7.56
N VAL A 47 16.48 -1.68 -6.61
CA VAL A 47 16.19 -2.13 -5.24
C VAL A 47 15.23 -1.16 -4.54
N ILE A 48 15.45 0.16 -4.67
CA ILE A 48 14.54 1.17 -4.10
C ILE A 48 13.11 0.99 -4.66
N TYR A 49 12.99 0.81 -5.98
CA TYR A 49 11.68 0.60 -6.61
C TYR A 49 11.00 -0.70 -6.18
N GLN A 50 11.75 -1.80 -6.04
CA GLN A 50 11.19 -3.06 -5.56
C GLN A 50 10.70 -2.96 -4.12
N ILE A 51 11.47 -2.28 -3.26
CA ILE A 51 11.06 -2.02 -1.87
C ILE A 51 9.77 -1.20 -1.85
N GLY A 52 9.69 -0.11 -2.62
CA GLY A 52 8.48 0.70 -2.75
C GLY A 52 7.25 -0.13 -3.15
N ASN A 53 7.39 -0.97 -4.18
CA ASN A 53 6.32 -1.85 -4.65
C ASN A 53 5.87 -2.88 -3.59
N ILE A 54 6.80 -3.44 -2.81
CA ILE A 54 6.46 -4.37 -1.71
C ILE A 54 5.64 -3.64 -0.64
N PHE A 55 6.01 -2.41 -0.29
CA PHE A 55 5.28 -1.63 0.69
C PHE A 55 3.89 -1.21 0.18
N SER A 56 3.80 -0.77 -1.07
CA SER A 56 2.52 -0.44 -1.73
C SER A 56 1.57 -1.65 -1.72
N LYS A 57 2.02 -2.83 -2.15
CA LYS A 57 1.20 -4.07 -2.07
C LYS A 57 0.76 -4.43 -0.65
N LYS A 58 1.58 -4.14 0.36
CA LYS A 58 1.23 -4.38 1.76
C LYS A 58 0.16 -3.41 2.25
N CYS A 59 0.17 -2.17 1.79
CA CYS A 59 -0.80 -1.16 2.13
C CYS A 59 -2.18 -1.48 1.52
N VAL A 60 -2.26 -1.73 0.21
CA VAL A 60 -3.48 -2.29 -0.45
C VAL A 60 -4.04 -3.50 0.31
N ARG A 61 -3.17 -4.44 0.72
CA ARG A 61 -3.60 -5.65 1.43
C ARG A 61 -4.20 -5.34 2.81
N ASN A 62 -3.69 -4.32 3.50
CA ASN A 62 -4.24 -3.88 4.77
C ASN A 62 -5.57 -3.17 4.58
N GLU A 63 -5.68 -2.25 3.62
CA GLU A 63 -6.94 -1.57 3.27
C GLU A 63 -8.02 -2.59 2.93
N ASN A 64 -7.73 -3.56 2.05
CA ASN A 64 -8.68 -4.63 1.72
C ASN A 64 -9.11 -5.44 2.94
N LYS A 65 -8.20 -5.69 3.89
CA LYS A 65 -8.54 -6.46 5.10
C LYS A 65 -9.49 -5.69 6.01
N GLU A 66 -9.29 -4.39 6.12
CA GLU A 66 -10.20 -3.51 6.87
C GLU A 66 -11.57 -3.46 6.20
N ASP A 67 -11.62 -3.30 4.87
CA ASP A 67 -12.86 -3.35 4.10
C ASP A 67 -13.60 -4.69 4.26
N PHE A 68 -12.86 -5.81 4.29
CA PHE A 68 -13.46 -7.12 4.54
C PHE A 68 -14.07 -7.24 5.93
N ASN A 69 -13.41 -6.72 6.97
CA ASN A 69 -13.95 -6.75 8.32
C ASN A 69 -15.24 -5.91 8.42
N VAL A 70 -15.25 -4.72 7.82
CA VAL A 70 -16.45 -3.87 7.78
C VAL A 70 -17.60 -4.55 7.04
N LEU A 71 -17.29 -5.26 5.96
CA LEU A 71 -18.29 -6.04 5.22
C LEU A 71 -18.82 -7.22 6.04
N GLU A 72 -17.96 -7.91 6.79
CA GLU A 72 -18.34 -9.03 7.66
C GLU A 72 -19.28 -8.56 8.78
N ASP A 73 -18.93 -7.46 9.47
CA ASP A 73 -19.77 -6.85 10.50
C ASP A 73 -21.15 -6.45 9.95
N ALA A 74 -21.19 -5.86 8.75
CA ALA A 74 -22.45 -5.46 8.11
C ALA A 74 -23.33 -6.66 7.72
N ILE A 75 -22.71 -7.79 7.31
CA ILE A 75 -23.45 -9.02 7.03
C ILE A 75 -24.04 -9.59 8.31
N GLU A 76 -23.28 -9.62 9.41
CA GLU A 76 -23.77 -10.11 10.70
C GLU A 76 -24.96 -9.26 11.21
N GLU A 77 -24.91 -7.94 11.03
CA GLU A 77 -26.04 -7.05 11.36
C GLU A 77 -27.29 -7.38 10.53
N ILE A 78 -27.14 -7.55 9.22
CA ILE A 78 -28.26 -7.89 8.32
C ILE A 78 -28.84 -9.27 8.64
N GLU A 79 -28.01 -10.24 8.99
CA GLU A 79 -28.48 -11.57 9.39
C GLU A 79 -29.30 -11.50 10.68
N ASN A 80 -28.81 -10.78 11.69
CA ASN A 80 -29.53 -10.53 12.94
C ASN A 80 -30.87 -9.83 12.71
N GLU A 81 -30.91 -8.78 11.88
CA GLU A 81 -32.16 -8.10 11.53
C GLU A 81 -33.15 -9.03 10.82
N ASN A 82 -32.67 -9.89 9.91
CA ASN A 82 -33.50 -10.87 9.23
C ASN A 82 -34.08 -11.91 10.19
N GLU A 83 -33.32 -12.39 11.16
CA GLU A 83 -33.83 -13.31 12.18
C GLU A 83 -34.94 -12.66 13.01
N ILE A 84 -34.75 -11.41 13.45
CA ILE A 84 -35.76 -10.65 14.19
C ILE A 84 -37.04 -10.48 13.35
N LEU A 85 -36.89 -10.16 12.07
CA LEU A 85 -38.04 -9.99 11.15
C LEU A 85 -38.80 -11.31 10.95
N LYS A 86 -38.10 -12.45 10.82
CA LYS A 86 -38.75 -13.77 10.73
C LYS A 86 -39.55 -14.12 11.98
N ILE A 87 -39.01 -13.82 13.17
CA ILE A 87 -39.72 -14.05 14.44
C ILE A 87 -41.01 -13.23 14.47
N LYS A 88 -40.94 -11.93 14.17
CA LYS A 88 -42.11 -11.04 14.15
C LYS A 88 -43.18 -11.48 13.13
N LEU A 89 -42.76 -12.02 11.99
CA LEU A 89 -43.67 -12.58 10.98
C LEU A 89 -44.41 -13.81 11.52
N ASN A 90 -43.68 -14.76 12.14
CA ASN A 90 -44.29 -15.95 12.74
C ASN A 90 -45.24 -15.62 13.89
N GLU A 91 -44.95 -14.62 14.72
CA GLU A 91 -45.86 -14.15 15.76
C GLU A 91 -47.14 -13.58 15.18
N LYS A 92 -47.05 -12.87 14.04
CA LYS A 92 -48.19 -12.28 13.35
C LYS A 92 -49.07 -13.30 12.64
N GLU A 93 -48.50 -14.39 12.13
CA GLU A 93 -49.27 -15.47 11.49
C GLU A 93 -50.00 -16.37 12.50
N ASN A 94 -49.52 -16.45 13.73
CA ASN A 94 -50.12 -17.25 14.81
C ASN A 94 -51.10 -16.46 15.71
N SER A 95 -51.39 -15.20 15.39
CA SER A 95 -52.34 -14.33 16.11
C SER A 95 -53.54 -13.97 15.24
#